data_AF-A0A2K8VCU5-F1
#
_entry.id   AF-A0A2K8VCU5-F1
#
_cell.length_a   1.000
_cell.length_b   1.000
_cell.length_c   1.000
_cell.angle_alpha   90.00
_cell.angle_beta   90.00
_cell.angle_gamma   90.00
#
_symmetry.space_group_name_H-M   'P 1'
#
loop_
_entity.id
_entity.type
_entity.pdbx_description
1 polymer ?
#
loop_
_entity_poly.entity_id
_entity_poly.type
_entity_poly.pdbx_seq_one_letter_code
_entity_poly.pdbx_strand_id
1 'polypeptide(L)'
;MFGQKDTLNYTKEILKKDISNLLTLTEFNYGVSEEIIKRAKPIGYIGNNYQRFQIQIISVIKNQDIPSKYFVYGKTKVKNNICEFQGNIIIENVKIFSDLEFPEVNQGIIKGKYKFFENINQKGSGVFNGVFETNFYIDKNGLIQYNALMFSADGFYNNMFQGTWISYKNGKSKKCNWGDYRIPDSGKLDIGVAEFGPNPDYNQFGWENYKNAHFSNGDKGENAKEIENRKWWIGEK
;
A
#
# COMPACT_ATOMS: atom_id res chain seq x y z
N MET A 1 -12.31 1.95 24.16
CA MET A 1 -11.08 1.95 24.99
C MET A 1 -10.37 0.63 24.68
N PHE A 2 -9.27 0.65 23.93
CA PHE A 2 -8.57 -0.57 23.53
C PHE A 2 -7.79 -1.15 24.71
N GLY A 3 -7.96 -2.43 25.02
CA GLY A 3 -7.09 -3.13 25.96
C GLY A 3 -5.76 -3.46 25.28
N GLN A 4 -4.68 -2.81 25.69
CA GLN A 4 -3.34 -3.09 25.15
C GLN A 4 -2.76 -4.33 25.82
N LYS A 5 -2.47 -5.39 25.05
CA LYS A 5 -1.77 -6.59 25.53
C LYS A 5 -0.25 -6.41 25.45
N ASP A 6 0.50 -7.24 26.20
CA ASP A 6 1.97 -7.18 26.31
C ASP A 6 2.72 -7.22 24.97
N THR A 7 3.07 -6.04 24.44
CA THR A 7 3.55 -5.85 23.05
C THR A 7 4.84 -6.59 22.70
N LEU A 8 5.73 -6.83 23.68
CA LEU A 8 7.05 -7.40 23.42
C LEU A 8 6.98 -8.90 23.09
N ASN A 9 6.09 -9.64 23.75
CA ASN A 9 5.95 -11.07 23.54
C ASN A 9 5.31 -11.38 22.17
N TYR A 10 4.29 -10.59 21.81
CA TYR A 10 3.62 -10.71 20.52
C TYR A 10 4.49 -10.32 19.32
N THR A 11 5.41 -9.35 19.50
CA THR A 11 6.36 -9.01 18.43
C THR A 11 7.18 -10.25 18.03
N LYS A 12 7.68 -11.02 19.00
CA LYS A 12 8.43 -12.27 18.71
C LYS A 12 7.59 -13.31 18.00
N GLU A 13 6.33 -13.48 18.39
CA GLU A 13 5.42 -14.44 17.75
C GLU A 13 5.05 -14.04 16.31
N ILE A 14 4.78 -12.76 16.07
CA ILE A 14 4.46 -12.27 14.72
C ILE A 14 5.66 -12.38 13.79
N LEU A 15 6.87 -12.11 14.30
CA LEU A 15 8.10 -12.29 13.53
C LEU A 15 8.38 -13.75 13.14
N LYS A 16 7.76 -14.75 13.76
CA LYS A 16 7.85 -16.15 13.31
C LYS A 16 6.98 -16.42 12.08
N LYS A 17 5.90 -15.68 11.89
CA LYS A 17 4.93 -15.86 10.80
C LYS A 17 5.39 -15.17 9.51
N ASP A 18 4.92 -15.65 8.37
CA ASP A 18 5.15 -14.99 7.09
C ASP A 18 4.04 -13.96 6.82
N ILE A 19 4.43 -12.69 6.69
CA ILE A 19 3.51 -11.57 6.42
C ILE A 19 3.53 -11.15 4.95
N SER A 20 4.27 -11.84 4.09
CA SER A 20 4.44 -11.48 2.68
C SER A 20 3.09 -11.32 1.98
N ASN A 21 2.12 -12.17 2.33
CA ASN A 21 0.78 -12.14 1.76
C ASN A 21 0.05 -10.81 2.02
N LEU A 22 0.30 -10.12 3.14
CA LEU A 22 -0.33 -8.80 3.43
C LEU A 22 -0.04 -7.75 2.34
N LEU A 23 1.08 -7.89 1.64
CA LEU A 23 1.52 -6.96 0.60
C LEU A 23 1.25 -7.49 -0.81
N THR A 24 1.10 -8.81 -0.99
CA THR A 24 0.98 -9.45 -2.31
C THR A 24 -0.41 -9.99 -2.65
N LEU A 25 -1.32 -10.12 -1.69
CA LEU A 25 -2.67 -10.65 -1.93
C LEU A 25 -3.38 -9.92 -3.09
N THR A 26 -4.19 -10.64 -3.86
CA THR A 26 -5.02 -10.07 -4.93
C THR A 26 -6.47 -9.91 -4.52
N GLU A 27 -6.89 -10.61 -3.47
CA GLU A 27 -8.25 -10.64 -2.95
C GLU A 27 -8.24 -10.96 -1.45
N PHE A 28 -9.28 -10.53 -0.76
CA PHE A 28 -9.50 -10.81 0.66
C PHE A 28 -10.99 -11.05 0.92
N ASN A 29 -11.28 -11.73 2.03
CA ASN A 29 -12.65 -11.92 2.50
C ASN A 29 -13.12 -10.67 3.25
N TYR A 30 -14.34 -10.22 2.95
CA TYR A 30 -15.00 -9.15 3.71
C TYR A 30 -16.08 -9.73 4.63
N GLY A 31 -15.94 -9.46 5.93
CA GLY A 31 -16.90 -9.90 6.96
C GLY A 31 -16.97 -11.43 7.16
N VAL A 32 -18.06 -11.87 7.80
CA VAL A 32 -18.41 -13.28 8.04
C VAL A 32 -19.09 -13.92 6.81
N SER A 33 -19.43 -13.12 5.80
CA SER A 33 -20.32 -13.49 4.68
C SER A 33 -19.65 -14.16 3.47
N GLU A 34 -18.41 -14.65 3.60
CA GLU A 34 -17.66 -15.35 2.53
C GLU A 34 -17.49 -14.56 1.20
N GLU A 35 -17.77 -13.25 1.19
CA GLU A 35 -17.62 -12.43 -0.02
C GLU A 35 -16.13 -12.15 -0.29
N ILE A 36 -15.66 -12.57 -1.47
CA ILE A 36 -14.29 -12.34 -1.93
C ILE A 36 -14.21 -11.01 -2.67
N ILE A 37 -13.52 -10.05 -2.06
CA ILE A 37 -13.28 -8.73 -2.64
C ILE A 37 -11.91 -8.70 -3.31
N LYS A 38 -11.87 -8.28 -4.57
CA LYS A 38 -10.61 -8.02 -5.27
C LYS A 38 -9.93 -6.80 -4.66
N ARG A 39 -8.68 -6.94 -4.23
CA ARG A 39 -7.90 -5.83 -3.69
C ARG A 39 -7.60 -4.80 -4.79
N ALA A 40 -7.99 -3.55 -4.55
CA ALA A 40 -7.64 -2.44 -5.42
C ALA A 40 -6.11 -2.22 -5.43
N LYS A 41 -5.60 -1.63 -6.51
CA LYS A 41 -4.17 -1.27 -6.58
C LYS A 41 -3.87 -0.15 -5.58
N PRO A 42 -2.67 -0.13 -4.97
CA PRO A 42 -2.27 0.99 -4.14
C PRO A 42 -2.31 2.31 -4.92
N ILE A 43 -2.72 3.36 -4.24
CA ILE A 43 -2.77 4.72 -4.77
C ILE A 43 -1.65 5.55 -4.16
N GLY A 44 -1.07 6.47 -4.93
CA GLY A 44 0.06 7.26 -4.43
C GLY A 44 0.35 8.54 -5.20
N TYR A 45 1.19 9.37 -4.60
CA TYR A 45 1.72 10.59 -5.22
C TYR A 45 3.23 10.72 -5.01
N ILE A 46 3.89 11.52 -5.86
CA ILE A 46 5.29 11.92 -5.76
C ILE A 46 5.46 13.42 -6.02
N GLY A 47 6.28 14.09 -5.20
CA GLY A 47 6.61 15.51 -5.33
C GLY A 47 5.52 16.48 -4.84
N ASN A 48 5.86 17.76 -4.84
CA ASN A 48 5.04 18.82 -4.23
C ASN A 48 3.75 19.15 -5.02
N ASN A 49 3.69 18.74 -6.29
CA ASN A 49 2.50 18.89 -7.13
C ASN A 49 1.58 17.66 -7.08
N TYR A 50 1.84 16.73 -6.16
CA TYR A 50 1.11 15.47 -6.03
C TYR A 50 1.04 14.68 -7.34
N GLN A 51 2.14 14.61 -8.11
CA GLN A 51 2.16 13.81 -9.34
C GLN A 51 1.77 12.36 -9.04
N ARG A 52 0.79 11.82 -9.76
CA ARG A 52 0.34 10.44 -9.62
C ARG A 52 1.52 9.48 -9.67
N PHE A 53 1.63 8.67 -8.63
CA PHE A 53 2.61 7.61 -8.47
C PHE A 53 1.86 6.30 -8.35
N GLN A 54 2.30 5.30 -9.11
CA GLN A 54 1.75 3.96 -9.07
C GLN A 54 2.87 2.98 -8.72
N ILE A 55 2.53 1.96 -7.96
CA ILE A 55 3.45 0.90 -7.57
C ILE A 55 2.74 -0.45 -7.66
N GLN A 56 3.46 -1.44 -8.15
CA GLN A 56 3.07 -2.84 -8.12
C GLN A 56 4.16 -3.63 -7.41
N ILE A 57 3.84 -4.14 -6.22
CA ILE A 57 4.66 -5.17 -5.58
C ILE A 57 4.37 -6.50 -6.29
N ILE A 58 5.41 -7.16 -6.80
CA ILE A 58 5.30 -8.43 -7.54
C ILE A 58 5.66 -9.60 -6.63
N SER A 59 6.68 -9.46 -5.80
CA SER A 59 7.12 -10.52 -4.90
C SER A 59 7.61 -9.93 -3.58
N VAL A 60 7.27 -10.62 -2.49
CA VAL A 60 7.77 -10.38 -1.14
C VAL A 60 8.22 -11.71 -0.58
N ILE A 61 9.48 -11.79 -0.16
CA ILE A 61 10.10 -13.03 0.31
C ILE A 61 10.68 -12.77 1.69
N LYS A 62 10.21 -13.51 2.69
CA LYS A 62 10.76 -13.46 4.05
C LYS A 62 12.22 -13.90 4.05
N ASN A 63 13.08 -13.15 4.74
CA ASN A 63 14.46 -13.56 4.97
C ASN A 63 14.50 -14.68 6.02
N GLN A 64 15.24 -15.76 5.74
CA GLN A 64 15.31 -16.94 6.61
C GLN A 64 16.19 -16.73 7.85
N ASP A 65 17.21 -15.88 7.76
CA ASP A 65 18.18 -15.63 8.85
C ASP A 65 17.77 -14.44 9.74
N ILE A 66 17.05 -13.47 9.16
CA ILE A 66 16.62 -12.23 9.81
C ILE A 66 15.09 -12.15 9.71
N PRO A 67 14.34 -12.70 10.69
CA PRO A 67 12.88 -12.84 10.59
C PRO A 67 12.09 -11.53 10.43
N SER A 68 12.69 -10.39 10.79
CA SER A 68 12.10 -9.05 10.61
C SER A 68 12.30 -8.46 9.22
N LYS A 69 13.12 -9.07 8.36
CA LYS A 69 13.48 -8.54 7.05
C LYS A 69 12.78 -9.32 5.94
N TYR A 70 12.29 -8.59 4.94
CA TYR A 70 11.69 -9.16 3.73
C TYR A 70 12.32 -8.52 2.51
N PHE A 71 12.61 -9.33 1.50
CA PHE A 71 13.04 -8.86 0.18
C PHE A 71 11.82 -8.55 -0.67
N VAL A 72 11.84 -7.42 -1.36
CA VAL A 72 10.72 -6.95 -2.17
C VAL A 72 11.19 -6.72 -3.59
N TYR A 73 10.43 -7.21 -4.57
CA TYR A 73 10.58 -6.92 -5.98
C TYR A 73 9.27 -6.37 -6.55
N GLY A 74 9.36 -5.39 -7.43
CA GLY A 74 8.19 -4.81 -8.06
C GLY A 74 8.54 -3.81 -9.15
N LYS A 75 7.53 -3.04 -9.56
CA LYS A 75 7.67 -1.93 -10.50
C LYS A 75 6.97 -0.69 -10.00
N THR A 76 7.47 0.47 -10.38
CA THR A 76 6.86 1.78 -10.17
C THR A 76 6.49 2.39 -11.51
N LYS A 77 5.53 3.31 -11.51
CA LYS A 77 5.16 4.10 -12.68
C LYS A 77 4.87 5.53 -12.28
N VAL A 78 5.51 6.47 -12.99
CA VAL A 78 5.25 7.91 -12.91
C VAL A 78 5.08 8.43 -14.33
N LYS A 79 3.89 8.97 -14.64
CA LYS A 79 3.48 9.23 -16.03
C LYS A 79 3.62 7.96 -16.87
N ASN A 80 4.45 7.98 -17.91
CA ASN A 80 4.73 6.81 -18.76
C ASN A 80 6.07 6.11 -18.43
N ASN A 81 6.80 6.60 -17.42
CA ASN A 81 8.07 6.02 -17.04
C ASN A 81 7.85 4.88 -16.05
N ILE A 82 8.26 3.66 -16.42
CA ILE A 82 8.18 2.47 -15.58
C ILE A 82 9.59 2.09 -15.16
N CYS A 83 9.80 1.88 -13.86
CA CYS A 83 11.05 1.38 -13.32
C CYS A 83 10.83 0.09 -12.54
N GLU A 84 11.70 -0.88 -12.72
CA GLU A 84 11.78 -2.05 -11.85
C GLU A 84 12.53 -1.66 -10.59
N PHE A 85 12.14 -2.24 -9.46
CA PHE A 85 12.84 -2.03 -8.20
C PHE A 85 13.05 -3.34 -7.45
N GLN A 86 14.12 -3.35 -6.67
CA GLN A 86 14.38 -4.34 -5.64
C GLN A 86 14.68 -3.65 -4.33
N GLY A 87 14.42 -4.30 -3.21
CA GLY A 87 14.77 -3.72 -1.93
C GLY A 87 14.31 -4.57 -0.76
N ASN A 88 14.09 -3.92 0.37
CA ASN A 88 13.61 -4.59 1.56
C ASN A 88 12.67 -3.73 2.39
N ILE A 89 11.88 -4.43 3.18
CA ILE A 89 11.23 -3.88 4.37
C ILE A 89 11.83 -4.54 5.61
N ILE A 90 11.86 -3.79 6.70
CA ILE A 90 12.32 -4.24 8.02
C ILE A 90 11.24 -3.89 9.03
N ILE A 91 10.68 -4.90 9.69
CA ILE A 91 9.71 -4.75 10.78
C ILE A 91 10.44 -4.24 12.03
N GLU A 92 9.96 -3.14 12.60
CA GLU A 92 10.53 -2.53 13.81
C GLU A 92 9.60 -2.66 15.01
N ASN A 93 8.28 -2.63 14.81
CA ASN A 93 7.30 -2.67 15.88
C ASN A 93 6.05 -3.44 15.46
N VAL A 94 5.52 -4.25 16.37
CA VAL A 94 4.21 -4.87 16.21
C VAL A 94 3.35 -4.53 17.42
N LYS A 95 2.16 -4.01 17.17
CA LYS A 95 1.13 -3.79 18.18
C LYS A 95 -0.02 -4.74 17.94
N ILE A 96 -0.54 -5.34 19.01
CA ILE A 96 -1.76 -6.14 18.98
C ILE A 96 -2.76 -5.53 19.94
N PHE A 97 -4.01 -5.48 19.51
CA PHE A 97 -5.13 -4.98 20.28
C PHE A 97 -6.37 -5.84 20.01
N SER A 98 -7.31 -5.75 20.93
CA SER A 98 -8.66 -6.29 20.76
C SER A 98 -9.62 -5.12 20.56
N ASP A 99 -10.50 -5.24 19.57
CA ASP A 99 -11.54 -4.26 19.29
C ASP A 99 -12.87 -4.77 19.83
N LEU A 100 -13.68 -3.86 20.38
CA LEU A 100 -14.99 -4.21 20.92
C LEU A 100 -15.99 -4.55 19.82
N GLU A 101 -15.79 -4.03 18.60
CA GLU A 101 -16.63 -4.35 17.44
C GLU A 101 -16.32 -5.75 16.87
N PHE A 102 -15.10 -6.25 17.11
CA PHE A 102 -14.63 -7.56 16.65
C PHE A 102 -13.93 -8.33 17.78
N PRO A 103 -14.64 -8.65 18.87
CA PRO A 103 -14.05 -9.28 20.06
C PRO A 103 -13.50 -10.69 19.79
N GLU A 104 -13.95 -11.35 18.73
CA GLU A 104 -13.56 -12.69 18.33
C GLU A 104 -12.21 -12.78 17.62
N VAL A 105 -11.64 -11.66 17.17
CA VAL A 105 -10.34 -11.61 16.48
C VAL A 105 -9.37 -10.64 17.16
N ASN A 106 -8.10 -11.02 17.22
CA ASN A 106 -7.05 -10.08 17.60
C ASN A 106 -6.61 -9.30 16.37
N GLN A 107 -6.60 -7.98 16.46
CA GLN A 107 -6.12 -7.09 15.42
C GLN A 107 -4.71 -6.61 15.75
N GLY A 108 -3.98 -6.16 14.73
CA GLY A 108 -2.66 -5.62 14.96
C GLY A 108 -2.17 -4.72 13.85
N ILE A 109 -1.13 -3.98 14.19
CA ILE A 109 -0.44 -3.04 13.33
C ILE A 109 1.04 -3.42 13.31
N ILE A 110 1.59 -3.61 12.12
CA ILE A 110 3.03 -3.76 11.91
C ILE A 110 3.56 -2.42 11.39
N LYS A 111 4.60 -1.90 12.04
CA LYS A 111 5.33 -0.72 11.59
C LYS A 111 6.79 -1.05 11.33
N GLY A 112 7.38 -0.37 10.37
CA GLY A 112 8.79 -0.55 10.07
C GLY A 112 9.31 0.43 9.06
N LYS A 113 10.47 0.10 8.50
CA LYS A 113 11.15 0.89 7.46
C LYS A 113 11.20 0.12 6.16
N TYR A 114 11.26 0.87 5.06
CA TYR A 114 11.47 0.30 3.74
C TYR A 114 12.57 1.05 3.00
N LYS A 115 13.25 0.33 2.10
CA LYS A 115 14.19 0.90 1.15
C LYS A 115 14.12 0.12 -0.17
N PHE A 116 13.70 0.81 -1.23
CA PHE A 116 13.57 0.25 -2.57
C PHE A 116 14.49 0.99 -3.53
N PHE A 117 15.23 0.23 -4.33
CA PHE A 117 16.19 0.71 -5.30
C PHE A 117 15.62 0.43 -6.69
N GLU A 118 15.27 1.48 -7.42
CA GLU A 118 14.96 1.31 -8.84
C GLU A 118 16.23 0.92 -9.61
N ASN A 119 16.08 0.26 -10.76
CA ASN A 119 17.19 -0.08 -11.63
C ASN A 119 17.88 1.20 -12.12
N ILE A 120 19.15 1.37 -11.75
CA ILE A 120 19.95 2.57 -12.05
C ILE A 120 20.09 2.85 -13.55
N ASN A 121 19.96 1.81 -14.38
CA ASN A 121 20.06 1.94 -15.84
C ASN A 121 18.77 2.47 -16.48
N GLN A 122 17.65 2.54 -15.75
CA GLN A 122 16.39 3.08 -16.26
C GLN A 122 16.33 4.59 -16.07
N LYS A 123 15.77 5.28 -17.07
CA LYS A 123 15.62 6.73 -17.04
C LYS A 123 14.72 7.14 -15.88
N GLY A 124 15.09 8.22 -15.19
CA GLY A 124 14.27 8.77 -14.12
C GLY A 124 14.17 7.88 -12.89
N SER A 125 15.13 6.96 -12.70
CA SER A 125 15.23 6.08 -11.54
C SER A 125 15.84 6.75 -10.31
N GLY A 126 15.57 6.17 -9.15
CA GLY A 126 16.07 6.61 -7.86
C GLY A 126 15.87 5.57 -6.75
N VAL A 127 15.98 6.04 -5.52
CA VAL A 127 15.82 5.23 -4.30
C VAL A 127 14.60 5.74 -3.53
N PHE A 128 13.67 4.84 -3.21
CA PHE A 128 12.63 5.11 -2.23
C PHE A 128 13.10 4.67 -0.85
N ASN A 129 12.85 5.50 0.17
CA ASN A 129 13.11 5.15 1.56
C ASN A 129 12.09 5.84 2.47
N GLY A 130 11.70 5.16 3.54
CA GLY A 130 10.71 5.69 4.46
C GLY A 130 10.23 4.67 5.48
N VAL A 131 9.03 4.90 5.99
CA VAL A 131 8.34 4.04 6.96
C VAL A 131 7.07 3.46 6.36
N PHE A 132 6.65 2.31 6.87
CA PHE A 132 5.40 1.69 6.48
C PHE A 132 4.57 1.25 7.69
N GLU A 133 3.27 1.12 7.47
CA GLU A 133 2.28 0.60 8.41
C GLU A 133 1.35 -0.38 7.67
N THR A 134 1.17 -1.59 8.19
CA THR A 134 0.17 -2.54 7.68
C THR A 134 -0.69 -3.06 8.82
N ASN A 135 -2.00 -3.11 8.56
CA ASN A 135 -3.03 -3.57 9.48
C ASN A 135 -3.37 -5.03 9.16
N PHE A 136 -3.36 -5.86 10.19
CA PHE A 136 -3.69 -7.27 10.09
C PHE A 136 -4.68 -7.69 11.17
N TYR A 137 -5.32 -8.83 10.98
CA TYR A 137 -5.96 -9.57 12.07
C TYR A 137 -5.44 -11.00 12.10
N ILE A 138 -5.62 -11.65 13.25
CA ILE A 138 -5.30 -13.06 13.44
C ILE A 138 -6.61 -13.84 13.38
N ASP A 139 -6.72 -14.75 12.41
CA ASP A 139 -7.90 -15.60 12.28
C ASP A 139 -7.95 -16.72 13.33
N LYS A 140 -9.05 -17.48 13.34
CA LYS A 140 -9.26 -18.62 14.25
C LYS A 140 -8.20 -19.72 14.16
N ASN A 141 -7.48 -19.81 13.04
CA ASN A 141 -6.40 -20.78 12.82
C ASN A 141 -5.03 -20.21 13.24
N GLY A 142 -4.99 -18.97 13.75
CA GLY A 142 -3.76 -18.30 14.11
C GLY A 142 -3.00 -17.73 12.92
N LEU A 143 -3.59 -17.63 11.73
CA LEU A 143 -2.92 -17.06 10.54
C LEU A 143 -3.07 -15.54 10.50
N ILE A 144 -2.06 -14.87 9.95
CA ILE A 144 -2.08 -13.41 9.74
C ILE A 144 -2.83 -13.12 8.45
N GLN A 145 -3.89 -12.33 8.55
CA GLN A 145 -4.74 -11.95 7.44
C GLN A 145 -4.75 -10.44 7.24
N TYR A 146 -4.94 -10.00 6.01
CA TYR A 146 -5.11 -8.58 5.68
C TYR A 146 -6.34 -8.02 6.40
N ASN A 147 -6.17 -6.95 7.16
CA ASN A 147 -7.29 -6.37 7.90
C ASN A 147 -8.19 -5.55 6.98
N ALA A 148 -9.34 -6.15 6.65
CA ALA A 148 -10.44 -5.55 5.91
C ALA A 148 -11.75 -5.55 6.72
N LEU A 149 -11.69 -5.73 8.05
CA LEU A 149 -12.89 -5.84 8.89
C LEU A 149 -13.79 -4.59 8.76
N MET A 150 -13.16 -3.43 8.61
CA MET A 150 -13.82 -2.14 8.40
C MET A 150 -13.74 -1.65 6.94
N PHE A 151 -13.70 -2.56 5.96
CA PHE A 151 -13.54 -2.19 4.55
C PHE A 151 -14.64 -1.26 4.03
N SER A 152 -15.89 -1.45 4.44
CA SER A 152 -17.01 -0.56 4.08
C SER A 152 -17.11 0.71 4.94
N ALA A 153 -16.17 0.93 5.85
CA ALA A 153 -16.15 2.14 6.66
C ALA A 153 -15.49 3.30 5.91
N ASP A 154 -16.04 4.50 6.11
CA ASP A 154 -15.46 5.73 5.57
C ASP A 154 -13.99 5.87 5.99
N GLY A 155 -13.15 6.18 5.01
CA GLY A 155 -11.71 6.38 5.22
C GLY A 155 -10.92 5.11 5.49
N PHE A 156 -11.43 3.93 5.15
CA PHE A 156 -10.67 2.69 5.17
C PHE A 156 -9.30 2.84 4.49
N TYR A 157 -8.27 2.29 5.13
CA TYR A 157 -6.90 2.29 4.63
C TYR A 157 -6.15 1.05 5.11
N ASN A 158 -5.13 0.66 4.35
CA ASN A 158 -4.15 -0.33 4.78
C ASN A 158 -2.83 -0.12 4.02
N ASN A 159 -1.78 -0.86 4.38
CA ASN A 159 -0.49 -0.87 3.70
C ASN A 159 0.01 0.54 3.34
N MET A 160 0.13 1.40 4.36
CA MET A 160 0.48 2.81 4.21
C MET A 160 1.99 2.99 4.19
N PHE A 161 2.52 3.64 3.16
CA PHE A 161 3.95 3.92 2.98
C PHE A 161 4.17 5.43 2.89
N GLN A 162 5.04 5.94 3.76
CA GLN A 162 5.42 7.35 3.81
C GLN A 162 6.93 7.48 3.66
N GLY A 163 7.37 8.28 2.70
CA GLY A 163 8.81 8.40 2.46
C GLY A 163 9.21 9.41 1.41
N THR A 164 10.42 9.20 0.92
CA THR A 164 11.04 10.03 -0.10
C THR A 164 11.59 9.18 -1.22
N TRP A 165 11.51 9.71 -2.44
CA TRP A 165 12.25 9.24 -3.60
C TRP A 165 13.43 10.17 -3.85
N ILE A 166 14.62 9.61 -4.05
CA ILE A 166 15.87 10.35 -4.27
C ILE A 166 16.43 9.94 -5.64
N SER A 167 16.60 10.89 -6.55
CA SER A 167 17.10 10.62 -7.89
C SER A 167 18.54 10.15 -7.90
N TYR A 168 18.86 9.08 -8.64
CA TYR A 168 20.27 8.72 -8.89
C TYR A 168 21.01 9.77 -9.72
N LYS A 169 20.31 10.43 -10.66
CA LYS A 169 20.94 11.35 -11.61
C LYS A 169 21.48 12.63 -10.96
N ASN A 170 20.75 13.18 -9.99
CA ASN A 170 21.04 14.52 -9.46
C ASN A 170 20.85 14.66 -7.95
N GLY A 171 20.57 13.56 -7.22
CA GLY A 171 20.38 13.58 -5.78
C GLY A 171 19.14 14.35 -5.28
N LYS A 172 18.30 14.89 -6.17
CA LYS A 172 17.10 15.63 -5.77
C LYS A 172 16.10 14.67 -5.13
N SER A 173 15.56 15.09 -3.99
CA SER A 173 14.55 14.35 -3.24
C SER A 173 13.13 14.85 -3.54
N LYS A 174 12.17 13.95 -3.50
CA LYS A 174 10.73 14.23 -3.58
C LYS A 174 10.01 13.40 -2.54
N LYS A 175 9.06 14.00 -1.81
CA LYS A 175 8.11 13.24 -0.99
C LYS A 175 7.36 12.24 -1.86
N CYS A 176 7.18 11.01 -1.40
CA CYS A 176 6.52 9.96 -2.15
C CYS A 176 5.76 9.06 -1.19
N ASN A 177 4.43 9.16 -1.19
CA ASN A 177 3.55 8.44 -0.28
C ASN A 177 2.52 7.65 -1.08
N TRP A 178 2.17 6.47 -0.58
CA TRP A 178 1.20 5.58 -1.22
C TRP A 178 0.57 4.64 -0.19
N GLY A 179 -0.58 4.09 -0.50
CA GLY A 179 -1.27 3.13 0.36
C GLY A 179 -2.45 2.45 -0.32
N ASP A 180 -2.99 1.43 0.34
CA ASP A 180 -4.21 0.78 -0.10
C ASP A 180 -5.41 1.64 0.33
N TYR A 181 -6.29 1.96 -0.63
CA TYR A 181 -7.55 2.72 -0.50
C TYR A 181 -7.44 4.20 -0.07
N ARG A 182 -6.41 4.57 0.70
CA ARG A 182 -6.12 5.97 1.06
C ARG A 182 -4.63 6.22 1.11
N ILE A 183 -4.21 7.46 0.87
CA ILE A 183 -2.80 7.84 0.83
C ILE A 183 -2.43 8.54 2.13
N PRO A 184 -1.37 8.11 2.84
CA PRO A 184 -0.95 8.80 4.04
C PRO A 184 -0.41 10.19 3.70
N ASP A 185 -0.74 11.18 4.54
CA ASP A 185 -0.18 12.53 4.46
C ASP A 185 -0.39 13.16 3.04
N SER A 186 -1.60 12.93 2.52
CA SER A 186 -2.10 13.42 1.23
C SER A 186 -2.47 14.91 1.24
N GLY A 187 -2.77 15.49 2.41
CA GLY A 187 -3.02 16.92 2.57
C GLY A 187 -4.05 17.45 1.56
N LYS A 188 -3.67 18.46 0.77
CA LYS A 188 -4.55 19.11 -0.22
C LYS A 188 -5.03 18.20 -1.35
N LEU A 189 -4.38 17.05 -1.54
CA LEU A 189 -4.75 16.11 -2.60
C LEU A 189 -6.06 15.41 -2.29
N ASP A 190 -6.36 15.08 -1.04
CA ASP A 190 -7.55 14.30 -0.69
C ASP A 190 -8.65 15.22 -0.13
N ILE A 191 -9.80 15.28 -0.80
CA ILE A 191 -10.91 16.16 -0.40
C ILE A 191 -11.82 15.55 0.67
N GLY A 192 -11.61 14.29 1.06
CA GLY A 192 -12.29 13.66 2.20
C GLY A 192 -13.77 13.35 1.99
N VAL A 193 -14.11 12.63 0.92
CA VAL A 193 -15.49 12.26 0.55
C VAL A 193 -15.75 10.77 0.78
N ALA A 194 -15.74 10.32 2.04
CA ALA A 194 -15.73 8.91 2.45
C ALA A 194 -14.46 8.16 1.98
N GLU A 195 -14.35 7.81 0.70
CA GLU A 195 -13.13 7.27 0.10
C GLU A 195 -12.13 8.38 -0.29
N PHE A 196 -10.97 7.96 -0.81
CA PHE A 196 -10.01 8.89 -1.40
C PHE A 196 -10.60 9.59 -2.63
N GLY A 197 -10.73 10.91 -2.54
CA GLY A 197 -11.15 11.76 -3.65
C GLY A 197 -10.02 12.73 -4.03
N PRO A 198 -9.38 12.62 -5.21
CA PRO A 198 -8.35 13.56 -5.59
C PRO A 198 -8.96 14.94 -5.88
N ASN A 199 -8.37 15.99 -5.31
CA ASN A 199 -8.73 17.36 -5.57
C ASN A 199 -8.57 17.66 -7.08
N PRO A 200 -9.61 18.20 -7.75
CA PRO A 200 -9.58 18.51 -9.17
C PRO A 200 -8.41 19.39 -9.64
N ASP A 201 -7.85 20.24 -8.77
CA ASP A 201 -6.67 21.07 -9.08
C ASP A 201 -5.46 20.24 -9.51
N TYR A 202 -5.41 18.96 -9.11
CA TYR A 202 -4.34 18.05 -9.44
C TYR A 202 -4.66 17.10 -10.62
N ASN A 203 -5.82 17.23 -11.28
CA ASN A 203 -6.22 16.35 -12.40
C ASN A 203 -5.11 16.18 -13.46
N GLN A 204 -4.51 17.29 -13.88
CA GLN A 204 -3.41 17.35 -14.86
C GLN A 204 -2.14 16.59 -14.42
N PHE A 205 -1.99 16.30 -13.14
CA PHE A 205 -0.86 15.54 -12.59
C PHE A 205 -1.16 14.03 -12.51
N GLY A 206 -2.06 13.54 -13.36
CA GLY A 206 -2.34 12.11 -13.52
C GLY A 206 -3.50 11.59 -12.66
N TRP A 207 -4.34 12.47 -12.13
CA TRP A 207 -5.51 12.10 -11.31
C TRP A 207 -6.83 12.10 -12.08
N GLU A 208 -6.86 12.67 -13.28
CA GLU A 208 -8.08 12.74 -14.07
C GLU A 208 -8.70 11.38 -14.38
N ASN A 209 -7.89 10.41 -14.83
CA ASN A 209 -8.38 9.06 -15.10
C ASN A 209 -8.87 8.36 -13.83
N TYR A 210 -8.14 8.46 -12.73
CA TYR A 210 -8.59 7.93 -11.45
C TYR A 210 -9.94 8.53 -11.05
N LYS A 211 -10.08 9.86 -11.11
CA LYS A 211 -11.34 10.56 -10.81
C LYS A 211 -12.48 10.05 -11.71
N ASN A 212 -12.23 9.92 -13.01
CA ASN A 212 -13.25 9.43 -13.94
C ASN A 212 -13.64 7.97 -13.65
N ALA A 213 -12.67 7.11 -13.29
CA ALA A 213 -12.92 5.71 -12.98
C ALA A 213 -13.81 5.51 -11.74
N HIS A 214 -13.72 6.43 -10.77
CA HIS A 214 -14.44 6.33 -9.49
C HIS A 214 -15.70 7.21 -9.41
N PHE A 215 -15.75 8.34 -10.14
CA PHE A 215 -16.81 9.35 -9.98
C PHE A 215 -17.52 9.72 -11.30
N SER A 216 -17.28 9.02 -12.40
CA SER A 216 -18.03 9.19 -13.65
C SER A 216 -18.83 7.94 -14.01
N ASN A 217 -19.98 8.15 -14.64
CA ASN A 217 -20.87 7.09 -15.14
C ASN A 217 -20.75 6.93 -16.66
N GLY A 218 -21.32 5.83 -17.18
CA GLY A 218 -21.32 5.50 -18.62
C GLY A 218 -19.92 5.26 -19.19
N ASP A 219 -19.79 5.38 -20.51
CA ASP A 219 -18.57 5.09 -21.27
C ASP A 219 -17.33 5.79 -20.70
N LYS A 220 -17.48 7.02 -20.20
CA LYS A 220 -16.37 7.77 -19.61
C LYS A 220 -15.81 7.07 -18.36
N GLY A 221 -16.69 6.59 -17.49
CA GLY A 221 -16.31 5.86 -16.29
C GLY A 221 -15.73 4.48 -16.62
N GLU A 222 -16.36 3.76 -17.54
CA GLU A 222 -15.94 2.42 -17.96
C GLU A 222 -14.56 2.44 -18.63
N ASN A 223 -14.34 3.33 -19.61
CA ASN A 223 -13.03 3.51 -20.25
C ASN A 223 -11.94 3.87 -19.24
N ALA A 224 -12.24 4.73 -18.26
CA ALA A 224 -11.29 5.10 -17.22
C ALA A 224 -10.96 3.91 -16.30
N LYS A 225 -11.97 3.10 -15.91
CA LYS A 225 -11.78 1.86 -15.14
C LYS A 225 -10.90 0.87 -15.89
N GLU A 226 -11.10 0.69 -17.19
CA GLU A 226 -10.24 -0.16 -18.01
C GLU A 226 -8.77 0.29 -17.94
N ILE A 227 -8.52 1.59 -18.11
CA ILE A 227 -7.17 2.16 -18.06
C ILE A 227 -6.53 1.95 -16.67
N GLU A 228 -7.24 2.25 -15.59
CA GLU A 228 -6.74 2.03 -14.21
C GLU A 228 -6.48 0.54 -13.94
N ASN A 229 -7.25 -0.36 -14.56
CA ASN A 229 -7.10 -1.80 -14.41
C ASN A 229 -5.98 -2.41 -15.26
N ARG A 230 -5.46 -1.72 -16.28
CA ARG A 230 -4.35 -2.24 -17.12
C ARG A 230 -3.15 -2.71 -16.29
N LYS A 231 -2.62 -3.88 -16.65
CA LYS A 231 -1.45 -4.50 -16.00
C LYS A 231 -0.15 -3.93 -16.58
N TRP A 232 0.09 -2.63 -16.36
CA TRP A 232 1.25 -1.90 -16.89
C TRP A 232 2.62 -2.46 -16.47
N TRP A 233 2.67 -3.34 -15.47
CA TRP A 233 3.91 -3.97 -14.99
C TRP A 233 4.30 -5.25 -15.76
N ILE A 234 3.37 -5.81 -16.54
CA ILE A 234 3.62 -6.93 -17.44
C ILE A 234 3.93 -6.29 -18.79
N GLY A 235 5.14 -6.48 -19.33
CA GLY A 235 5.49 -5.88 -20.62
C GLY A 235 4.51 -6.30 -21.71
N GLU A 236 4.25 -5.41 -22.66
CA GLU A 236 3.70 -5.84 -23.95
C GLU A 236 4.76 -6.76 -24.57
N LYS A 237 4.37 -8.00 -24.87
CA LYS A 237 5.25 -8.96 -25.54
C LYS A 237 5.60 -8.48 -26.95
#